data_AF-F2S782-F1
#
_entry.id   AF-F2S782-F1
#
_cell.length_a   1.000
_cell.length_b   1.000
_cell.length_c   1.000
_cell.angle_alpha   90.00
_cell.angle_beta   90.00
_cell.angle_gamma   90.00
#
_symmetry.space_group_name_H-M   'P 1'
#
loop_
_entity.id
_entity.type
_entity.pdbx_description
1 polymer ?
#
loop_
_entity_poly.entity_id
_entity_poly.type
_entity_poly.pdbx_seq_one_letter_code
_entity_poly.pdbx_strand_id
1 'polypeptide(L)'
;MPTWQLARYGQVTTWRTDAQRYPRGSYPRFSRGSAVVTSVAPAYPYPHIPEAAQDRDADTLTGPFASEPFSVQRVVQRTSSSEWGDEATATARSTLEPVVNAENEELFRTFHPSLAPVACVMAVRLRRSEPYIWVVVLQPDTDTDAIGTHAGDREIHFRPPFLSAWREGVLLAGSPGPDRLPVNVRRMLTAQDLNDVRLYWPNSVGVRILISGVALMIYTNRSILHRDRECCPLTFGELEVGYILEDHVPTAPRADTHGQVVGVGHAVALAEAAPPAAALGLRLRLRNGVEAITVVTHGFVPHSQGGVMEHFSYWVNNAKKALSRFYRSPLGKTVWLANTNTKVGSIAYTYDEPHPSRPYPSGYKHDLSLVVGQLVDLKPPWGIQQMKWAEYQDTLDNAGSAFICRFNSPNDSAAARRGHIPTEQAPRALVEGTEYLWDRDNLTSSASLIWRTVPASLDVKTWSGSALCLGSPSDRAIQVVVFQNFQCSIRRDGTVSDPNGPTTFDYFKGGFLLPEEIRQAEIILNPQEFPVRRQFPSEPTSDPPARGHGRKEFSSPC
;
A
#
# COMPACT_ATOMS: atom_id res chain seq x y z
N MET A 1 -0.06 -0.59 42.28
CA MET A 1 0.25 -1.96 42.73
C MET A 1 -1.02 -2.79 42.54
N PRO A 2 -0.95 -4.06 42.08
CA PRO A 2 -0.15 -5.12 42.67
C PRO A 2 1.21 -5.39 42.00
N THR A 3 2.02 -6.23 42.64
CA THR A 3 3.33 -6.71 42.18
C THR A 3 3.24 -8.12 41.62
N TRP A 4 3.85 -8.37 40.46
CA TRP A 4 4.12 -9.73 39.97
C TRP A 4 5.59 -10.08 40.18
N GLN A 5 5.86 -11.25 40.75
CA GLN A 5 7.19 -11.67 41.19
C GLN A 5 7.95 -12.38 40.07
N LEU A 6 9.27 -12.18 39.98
CA LEU A 6 10.13 -13.04 39.16
C LEU A 6 10.21 -14.45 39.77
N ALA A 7 9.59 -15.42 39.10
CA ALA A 7 9.77 -16.84 39.42
C ALA A 7 11.18 -17.29 38.98
N ARG A 8 12.11 -17.42 39.94
CA ARG A 8 13.36 -18.16 39.72
C ARG A 8 13.03 -19.65 39.59
N TYR A 9 13.33 -20.27 38.45
CA TYR A 9 13.47 -21.72 38.34
C TYR A 9 14.84 -22.08 37.79
N GLY A 10 15.66 -22.66 38.67
CA GLY A 10 16.89 -23.35 38.31
C GLY A 10 16.83 -24.77 38.83
N GLN A 11 16.74 -25.74 37.93
CA GLN A 11 17.18 -27.11 38.19
C GLN A 11 18.02 -27.60 37.01
N VAL A 12 19.21 -28.11 37.34
CA VAL A 12 20.15 -28.67 36.37
C VAL A 12 19.85 -30.16 36.24
N THR A 13 19.32 -30.59 35.10
CA THR A 13 19.26 -32.01 34.71
C THR A 13 20.31 -32.28 33.63
N THR A 14 21.44 -32.84 34.06
CA THR A 14 22.52 -33.26 33.17
C THR A 14 22.11 -34.46 32.33
N TRP A 15 21.81 -34.23 31.05
CA TRP A 15 21.61 -35.32 30.09
C TRP A 15 22.94 -35.79 29.51
N ARG A 16 23.15 -37.12 29.51
CA ARG A 16 24.37 -37.76 28.99
C ARG A 16 24.46 -37.62 27.47
N THR A 17 25.68 -37.42 26.98
CA THR A 17 26.00 -37.40 25.55
C THR A 17 26.24 -38.81 25.02
N ASP A 18 25.29 -39.37 24.27
CA ASP A 18 25.54 -40.53 23.42
C ASP A 18 25.79 -40.09 21.97
N ALA A 19 27.07 -40.08 21.58
CA ALA A 19 27.53 -39.55 20.30
C ALA A 19 27.42 -40.59 19.17
N GLN A 20 26.24 -40.69 18.53
CA GLN A 20 26.11 -41.44 17.29
C GLN A 20 26.92 -40.78 16.16
N ARG A 21 28.00 -41.45 15.75
CA ARG A 21 28.90 -41.02 14.67
C ARG A 21 28.27 -41.27 13.30
N TYR A 22 27.71 -40.23 12.68
CA TYR A 22 27.48 -40.25 11.24
C TYR A 22 28.82 -40.24 10.48
N PRO A 23 28.94 -40.97 9.35
CA PRO A 23 30.20 -41.08 8.61
C PRO A 23 30.60 -39.74 7.97
N ARG A 24 31.90 -39.42 8.02
CA ARG A 24 32.45 -38.22 7.38
C ARG A 24 32.43 -38.35 5.85
N GLY A 25 31.44 -37.75 5.20
CA GLY A 25 31.47 -37.51 3.76
C GLY A 25 32.61 -36.55 3.39
N SER A 26 33.36 -36.88 2.33
CA SER A 26 34.52 -36.13 1.87
C SER A 26 34.13 -34.85 1.12
N TYR A 27 33.92 -33.74 1.83
CA TYR A 27 33.74 -32.44 1.19
C TYR A 27 35.04 -31.97 0.50
N PRO A 28 34.99 -31.49 -0.76
CA PRO A 28 36.15 -30.90 -1.41
C PRO A 28 36.53 -29.59 -0.72
N ARG A 29 37.84 -29.36 -0.55
CA ARG A 29 38.36 -28.07 -0.03
C ARG A 29 38.13 -26.99 -1.09
N PHE A 30 37.28 -26.00 -0.81
CA PHE A 30 37.31 -24.75 -1.57
C PHE A 30 38.64 -24.03 -1.31
N SER A 31 39.44 -23.90 -2.36
CA SER A 31 40.67 -23.11 -2.35
C SER A 31 40.34 -21.61 -2.31
N ARG A 32 41.09 -20.85 -1.51
CA ARG A 32 41.09 -19.38 -1.58
C ARG A 32 41.51 -18.92 -2.98
N GLY A 33 40.92 -17.81 -3.44
CA GLY A 33 41.44 -17.05 -4.57
C GLY A 33 40.79 -17.39 -5.92
N SER A 34 39.61 -16.85 -6.17
CA SER A 34 39.17 -16.45 -7.50
C SER A 34 38.29 -15.21 -7.36
N ALA A 35 38.51 -14.20 -8.20
CA ALA A 35 37.72 -12.99 -8.19
C ALA A 35 36.29 -13.30 -8.62
N VAL A 36 35.30 -12.72 -7.94
CA VAL A 36 33.91 -12.76 -8.40
C VAL A 36 33.82 -11.95 -9.69
N VAL A 37 33.25 -12.53 -10.74
CA VAL A 37 33.14 -11.89 -12.06
C VAL A 37 32.04 -10.83 -12.01
N THR A 38 32.42 -9.58 -11.79
CA THR A 38 31.53 -8.41 -11.65
C THR A 38 30.96 -7.89 -12.97
N SER A 39 30.58 -8.78 -13.88
CA SER A 39 29.89 -8.44 -15.12
C SER A 39 29.04 -9.60 -15.66
N VAL A 40 28.03 -10.02 -14.90
CA VAL A 40 26.91 -10.80 -15.43
C VAL A 40 25.77 -9.82 -15.66
N ALA A 41 25.23 -9.76 -16.88
CA ALA A 41 24.05 -8.95 -17.16
C ALA A 41 22.89 -9.39 -16.24
N PRO A 42 22.08 -8.47 -15.69
CA PRO A 42 21.05 -8.81 -14.73
C PRO A 42 20.09 -9.84 -15.33
N ALA A 43 19.97 -11.00 -14.67
CA ALA A 43 19.15 -12.10 -15.17
C ALA A 43 17.67 -11.71 -15.31
N TYR A 44 17.23 -10.73 -14.54
CA TYR A 44 15.87 -10.17 -14.55
C TYR A 44 15.92 -8.76 -15.17
N PRO A 45 15.09 -8.43 -16.17
CA PRO A 45 14.87 -7.05 -16.57
C PRO A 45 14.39 -6.24 -15.36
N TYR A 46 14.99 -5.06 -15.20
CA TYR A 46 14.57 -4.07 -14.22
C TYR A 46 13.14 -3.58 -14.54
N PRO A 47 12.27 -3.31 -13.54
CA PRO A 47 10.95 -2.76 -13.80
C PRO A 47 11.03 -1.37 -14.48
N HIS A 48 9.93 -0.90 -15.06
CA HIS A 48 9.89 0.40 -15.77
C HIS A 48 9.84 1.60 -14.80
N ILE A 49 10.91 1.78 -14.02
CA ILE A 49 11.06 2.82 -13.00
C ILE A 49 11.83 4.03 -13.58
N PRO A 50 11.26 5.26 -13.58
CA PRO A 50 11.96 6.45 -14.06
C PRO A 50 13.25 6.72 -13.30
N GLU A 51 14.34 7.04 -13.99
CA GLU A 51 15.67 7.33 -13.37
C GLU A 51 15.63 8.44 -12.32
N ALA A 52 14.73 9.42 -12.47
CA ALA A 52 14.54 10.49 -11.49
C ALA A 52 13.98 10.00 -10.14
N ALA A 53 13.21 8.91 -10.15
CA ALA A 53 12.60 8.33 -8.96
C ALA A 53 13.46 7.25 -8.27
N GLN A 54 14.62 6.92 -8.83
CA GLN A 54 15.52 5.89 -8.27
C GLN A 54 16.41 6.44 -7.16
N ASP A 55 16.88 5.56 -6.26
CA ASP A 55 17.86 5.89 -5.23
C ASP A 55 19.24 6.12 -5.87
N ARG A 56 19.75 7.36 -5.84
CA ARG A 56 21.04 7.71 -6.45
C ARG A 56 22.04 8.04 -5.37
N ASP A 57 23.31 7.68 -5.56
CA ASP A 57 24.41 7.97 -4.61
C ASP A 57 24.47 9.45 -4.14
N ALA A 58 24.02 10.37 -5.00
CA ALA A 58 23.90 11.79 -4.69
C ALA A 58 22.87 12.09 -3.58
N ASP A 59 21.77 11.34 -3.52
CA ASP A 59 20.72 11.46 -2.50
C ASP A 59 21.18 10.92 -1.12
N THR A 60 22.30 10.20 -1.09
CA THR A 60 22.86 9.57 0.12
C THR A 60 24.07 10.32 0.69
N LEU A 61 24.83 11.06 -0.14
CA LEU A 61 26.17 11.56 0.22
C LEU A 61 26.29 13.09 0.42
N THR A 62 25.26 13.90 0.16
CA THR A 62 25.37 15.38 0.27
C THR A 62 25.21 15.91 1.70
N GLY A 63 26.32 16.30 2.34
CA GLY A 63 26.29 17.17 3.53
C GLY A 63 27.62 17.26 4.31
N PRO A 64 27.92 18.39 4.99
CA PRO A 64 29.21 18.60 5.68
C PRO A 64 29.36 17.83 7.01
N PHE A 65 28.34 17.12 7.47
CA PHE A 65 28.24 16.53 8.82
C PHE A 65 28.68 15.05 8.86
N ALA A 66 29.81 14.71 8.23
CA ALA A 66 30.26 13.33 8.03
C ALA A 66 30.38 12.47 9.31
N SER A 67 30.52 13.10 10.48
CA SER A 67 30.66 12.45 11.79
C SER A 67 29.36 12.08 12.52
N GLU A 68 28.19 12.54 12.05
CA GLU A 68 26.90 12.14 12.65
C GLU A 68 26.43 10.76 12.17
N PRO A 69 25.69 9.99 12.97
CA PRO A 69 24.99 8.80 12.46
C PRO A 69 24.04 9.19 11.32
N PHE A 70 23.92 8.34 10.30
CA PHE A 70 23.10 8.58 9.12
C PHE A 70 21.61 8.54 9.47
N SER A 71 21.21 7.50 10.20
CA SER A 71 19.88 7.31 10.79
C SER A 71 19.91 7.54 12.32
N VAL A 72 18.82 8.07 12.88
CA VAL A 72 18.63 8.32 14.33
C VAL A 72 17.25 7.84 14.75
N GLN A 73 17.20 6.91 15.72
CA GLN A 73 15.99 6.30 16.25
C GLN A 73 16.00 6.38 17.79
N ARG A 74 14.93 6.91 18.39
CA ARG A 74 14.69 6.88 19.85
C ARG A 74 13.27 6.40 20.15
N VAL A 75 13.10 5.62 21.22
CA VAL A 75 11.76 5.38 21.80
C VAL A 75 11.38 6.63 22.60
N VAL A 76 10.22 7.21 22.32
CA VAL A 76 9.69 8.32 23.11
C VAL A 76 8.81 7.74 24.22
N GLN A 77 9.10 8.10 25.47
CA GLN A 77 8.44 7.53 26.64
C GLN A 77 7.11 8.24 26.91
N ARG A 78 6.15 7.51 27.49
CA ARG A 78 4.99 8.16 28.10
C ARG A 78 5.44 8.91 29.35
N THR A 79 4.87 10.08 29.55
CA THR A 79 5.22 10.97 30.66
C THR A 79 4.15 10.99 31.74
N SER A 80 4.48 11.52 32.90
CA SER A 80 3.53 11.85 33.97
C SER A 80 3.64 13.31 34.43
N SER A 81 4.28 14.17 33.63
CA SER A 81 4.31 15.61 33.88
C SER A 81 2.93 16.25 33.60
N SER A 82 2.60 17.27 34.38
CA SER A 82 1.36 18.07 34.28
C SER A 82 1.60 19.46 33.69
N GLU A 83 2.78 19.72 33.11
CA GLU A 83 3.14 21.03 32.54
C GLU A 83 2.28 21.45 31.33
N TRP A 84 1.61 20.49 30.67
CA TRP A 84 0.67 20.75 29.58
C TRP A 84 -0.78 20.92 30.04
N GLY A 85 -1.04 20.90 31.35
CA GLY A 85 -2.37 21.02 31.97
C GLY A 85 -2.88 19.68 32.54
N ASP A 86 -4.21 19.57 32.68
CA ASP A 86 -4.86 18.29 32.93
C ASP A 86 -4.93 17.43 31.66
N GLU A 87 -5.37 16.16 31.79
CA GLU A 87 -5.44 15.20 30.68
C GLU A 87 -6.28 15.71 29.50
N ALA A 88 -7.38 16.42 29.78
CA ALA A 88 -8.24 17.01 28.75
C ALA A 88 -7.53 18.17 28.01
N THR A 89 -6.87 19.05 28.76
CA THR A 89 -6.08 20.17 28.21
C THR A 89 -4.90 19.66 27.39
N ALA A 90 -4.16 18.68 27.89
CA ALA A 90 -3.03 18.07 27.21
C ALA A 90 -3.46 17.31 25.93
N THR A 91 -4.59 16.59 25.98
CA THR A 91 -5.17 15.91 24.79
C THR A 91 -5.57 16.93 23.72
N ALA A 92 -6.30 17.98 24.10
CA ALA A 92 -6.66 19.06 23.17
C ALA A 92 -5.43 19.77 22.60
N ARG A 93 -4.45 20.10 23.46
CA ARG A 93 -3.19 20.77 23.08
C ARG A 93 -2.37 19.91 22.11
N SER A 94 -2.20 18.62 22.38
CA SER A 94 -1.50 17.70 21.47
C SER A 94 -2.19 17.51 20.11
N THR A 95 -3.49 17.81 20.01
CA THR A 95 -4.26 17.76 18.76
C THR A 95 -4.23 19.10 17.99
N LEU A 96 -3.83 20.19 18.66
CA LEU A 96 -3.84 21.55 18.11
C LEU A 96 -2.44 22.16 17.91
N GLU A 97 -1.40 21.65 18.57
CA GLU A 97 -0.02 22.10 18.32
C GLU A 97 0.47 21.58 16.95
N PRO A 98 0.86 22.47 16.02
CA PRO A 98 1.20 22.07 14.65
C PRO A 98 2.62 21.51 14.49
N VAL A 99 3.49 21.61 15.50
CA VAL A 99 4.92 21.26 15.36
C VAL A 99 5.42 20.44 16.55
N VAL A 100 5.90 19.23 16.24
CA VAL A 100 6.64 18.38 17.19
C VAL A 100 8.13 18.76 17.22
N ASN A 101 8.61 19.16 18.39
CA ASN A 101 10.01 19.48 18.72
C ASN A 101 10.49 18.66 19.94
N ALA A 102 11.76 18.82 20.34
CA ALA A 102 12.36 18.02 21.41
C ALA A 102 11.76 18.25 22.82
N GLU A 103 11.06 19.37 23.05
CA GLU A 103 10.47 19.75 24.34
C GLU A 103 9.02 19.24 24.48
N ASN A 104 8.29 19.08 23.36
CA ASN A 104 6.89 18.61 23.37
C ASN A 104 6.69 17.18 22.83
N GLU A 105 7.74 16.43 22.49
CA GLU A 105 7.62 15.03 22.03
C GLU A 105 6.87 14.13 23.02
N GLU A 106 7.02 14.35 24.34
CA GLU A 106 6.31 13.60 25.38
C GLU A 106 4.80 13.92 25.43
N LEU A 107 4.40 15.16 25.11
CA LEU A 107 2.99 15.58 25.01
C LEU A 107 2.28 14.79 23.91
N PHE A 108 2.81 14.81 22.69
CA PHE A 108 2.25 14.04 21.57
C PHE A 108 2.28 12.54 21.84
N ARG A 109 3.39 12.01 22.36
CA ARG A 109 3.53 10.59 22.70
C ARG A 109 2.46 10.09 23.67
N THR A 110 2.09 10.93 24.64
CA THR A 110 1.27 10.52 25.79
C THR A 110 -0.22 10.83 25.58
N PHE A 111 -0.54 11.97 24.97
CA PHE A 111 -1.91 12.50 24.92
C PHE A 111 -2.51 12.62 23.51
N HIS A 112 -1.72 12.52 22.43
CA HIS A 112 -2.29 12.58 21.07
C HIS A 112 -3.12 11.31 20.78
N PRO A 113 -4.40 11.40 20.34
CA PRO A 113 -5.30 10.25 20.22
C PRO A 113 -4.74 9.07 19.41
N SER A 114 -3.90 9.32 18.38
CA SER A 114 -3.30 8.27 17.56
C SER A 114 -1.96 7.71 18.06
N LEU A 115 -1.38 8.26 19.14
CA LEU A 115 -0.12 7.80 19.74
C LEU A 115 -0.30 7.33 21.19
N ALA A 116 -1.21 7.94 21.94
CA ALA A 116 -1.60 7.55 23.29
C ALA A 116 -1.89 6.04 23.43
N PRO A 117 -2.77 5.39 22.62
CA PRO A 117 -3.08 3.96 22.79
C PRO A 117 -1.88 3.05 22.49
N VAL A 118 -0.93 3.49 21.67
CA VAL A 118 0.21 2.68 21.23
C VAL A 118 1.20 2.43 22.38
N ALA A 119 1.63 1.18 22.54
CA ALA A 119 2.58 0.77 23.57
C ALA A 119 4.02 1.26 23.29
N CYS A 120 4.50 1.17 22.05
CA CYS A 120 5.83 1.63 21.64
C CYS A 120 5.75 2.56 20.42
N VAL A 121 6.17 3.81 20.62
CA VAL A 121 6.27 4.85 19.59
C VAL A 121 7.70 5.35 19.59
N MET A 122 8.25 5.55 18.40
CA MET A 122 9.62 5.98 18.19
C MET A 122 9.63 7.26 17.35
N ALA A 123 10.54 8.18 17.64
CA ALA A 123 10.87 9.27 16.75
C ALA A 123 12.11 8.86 15.94
N VAL A 124 11.95 8.77 14.62
CA VAL A 124 12.94 8.22 13.69
C VAL A 124 13.26 9.25 12.60
N ARG A 125 14.53 9.47 12.31
CA ARG A 125 15.02 10.26 11.16
C ARG A 125 15.96 9.36 10.40
N LEU A 126 15.64 8.98 9.17
CA LEU A 126 16.44 8.01 8.41
C LEU A 126 17.58 8.66 7.62
N ARG A 127 17.48 9.96 7.31
CA ARG A 127 18.59 10.78 6.80
C ARG A 127 18.72 12.11 7.50
N ARG A 128 19.96 12.63 7.56
CA ARG A 128 20.27 13.91 8.24
C ARG A 128 19.43 15.11 7.74
N SER A 129 19.06 15.12 6.45
CA SER A 129 18.24 16.15 5.80
C SER A 129 16.73 15.97 5.96
N GLU A 130 16.25 14.81 6.42
CA GLU A 130 14.83 14.53 6.60
C GLU A 130 14.32 15.03 7.96
N PRO A 131 13.03 15.40 8.07
CA PRO A 131 12.38 15.57 9.36
C PRO A 131 12.33 14.24 10.12
N TYR A 132 12.19 14.31 11.45
CA TYR A 132 11.76 13.14 12.21
C TYR A 132 10.34 12.74 11.79
N ILE A 133 10.11 11.44 11.61
CA ILE A 133 8.78 10.80 11.53
C ILE A 133 8.46 10.10 12.85
N TRP A 134 7.17 9.84 13.09
CA TRP A 134 6.73 8.89 14.10
C TRP A 134 6.74 7.47 13.51
N VAL A 135 7.31 6.51 14.22
CA VAL A 135 7.21 5.09 13.89
C VAL A 135 6.51 4.36 15.03
N VAL A 136 5.34 3.79 14.72
CA VAL A 136 4.55 2.95 15.62
C VAL A 136 4.99 1.50 15.47
N VAL A 137 5.40 0.85 16.56
CA VAL A 137 5.66 -0.59 16.57
C VAL A 137 4.35 -1.33 16.87
N LEU A 138 3.83 -2.04 15.88
CA LEU A 138 2.54 -2.72 15.99
C LEU A 138 2.66 -4.00 16.84
N GLN A 139 1.79 -4.12 17.83
CA GLN A 139 1.59 -5.35 18.61
C GLN A 139 0.34 -6.11 18.12
N PRO A 140 0.20 -7.42 18.37
CA PRO A 140 -0.91 -8.23 17.83
C PRO A 140 -2.32 -7.74 18.18
N ASP A 141 -2.43 -7.00 19.28
CA ASP A 141 -3.64 -6.42 19.90
C ASP A 141 -3.82 -4.91 19.64
N THR A 142 -2.89 -4.25 18.92
CA THR A 142 -3.02 -2.83 18.59
C THR A 142 -4.22 -2.58 17.68
N ASP A 143 -5.03 -1.57 17.94
CA ASP A 143 -6.05 -1.06 17.00
C ASP A 143 -5.37 -0.11 15.99
N THR A 144 -5.53 -0.34 14.67
CA THR A 144 -4.97 0.55 13.63
C THR A 144 -5.98 1.55 13.07
N ASP A 145 -7.29 1.34 13.24
CA ASP A 145 -8.31 2.31 12.84
C ASP A 145 -8.26 3.55 13.77
N ALA A 146 -7.82 3.37 15.03
CA ALA A 146 -7.50 4.45 15.95
C ALA A 146 -6.25 5.29 15.57
N ILE A 147 -5.39 4.80 14.68
CA ILE A 147 -4.10 5.44 14.37
C ILE A 147 -4.18 6.23 13.06
N GLY A 148 -4.37 7.55 13.19
CA GLY A 148 -4.33 8.51 12.10
C GLY A 148 -3.00 8.55 11.34
N THR A 149 -2.92 9.40 10.32
CA THR A 149 -1.71 9.52 9.48
C THR A 149 -0.65 10.47 10.04
N HIS A 150 -0.99 11.36 10.97
CA HIS A 150 -0.08 12.38 11.51
C HIS A 150 -0.33 12.64 13.01
N ALA A 151 0.67 13.24 13.69
CA ALA A 151 0.53 13.88 15.00
C ALA A 151 1.49 15.08 15.08
N GLY A 152 0.96 16.31 15.18
CA GLY A 152 1.75 17.56 15.11
C GLY A 152 2.46 17.73 13.77
N ASP A 153 1.70 17.57 12.68
CA ASP A 153 2.13 17.53 11.26
C ASP A 153 3.25 16.54 10.90
N ARG A 154 3.69 15.71 11.86
CA ARG A 154 4.66 14.64 11.67
C ARG A 154 3.96 13.34 11.23
N GLU A 155 4.39 12.78 10.11
CA GLU A 155 3.89 11.51 9.54
C GLU A 155 4.02 10.35 10.55
N ILE A 156 3.00 9.48 10.61
CA ILE A 156 2.99 8.24 11.42
C ILE A 156 3.10 7.03 10.50
N HIS A 157 4.26 6.37 10.53
CA HIS A 157 4.55 5.14 9.79
C HIS A 157 4.42 3.90 10.67
N PHE A 158 4.00 2.79 10.06
CA PHE A 158 3.89 1.50 10.74
C PHE A 158 5.18 0.69 10.61
N ARG A 159 5.69 0.20 11.75
CA ARG A 159 6.64 -0.90 11.83
C ARG A 159 5.87 -2.19 12.17
N PRO A 160 5.61 -3.07 11.18
CA PRO A 160 4.85 -4.30 11.39
C PRO A 160 5.62 -5.33 12.22
N PRO A 161 4.95 -6.34 12.79
CA PRO A 161 5.61 -7.53 13.30
C PRO A 161 6.17 -8.38 12.14
N PHE A 162 7.43 -8.79 12.25
CA PHE A 162 8.12 -9.66 11.29
C PHE A 162 9.02 -10.65 12.01
N LEU A 163 9.36 -11.76 11.35
CA LEU A 163 10.40 -12.64 11.87
C LEU A 163 11.75 -11.96 11.66
N SER A 164 12.43 -11.55 12.72
CA SER A 164 13.78 -10.99 12.65
C SER A 164 14.84 -12.11 12.70
N ALA A 165 16.08 -11.76 12.35
CA ALA A 165 17.24 -12.67 12.46
C ALA A 165 17.74 -12.87 13.92
N TRP A 166 17.13 -12.19 14.90
CA TRP A 166 17.45 -12.37 16.31
C TRP A 166 16.78 -13.63 16.85
N ARG A 167 17.50 -14.41 17.65
CA ARG A 167 16.96 -15.63 18.28
C ARG A 167 17.32 -15.68 19.76
N GLU A 168 16.29 -15.76 20.62
CA GLU A 168 16.45 -16.06 22.05
C GLU A 168 17.44 -15.11 22.79
N GLY A 169 17.53 -13.85 22.36
CA GLY A 169 18.44 -12.84 22.91
C GLY A 169 19.88 -12.89 22.35
N VAL A 170 20.17 -13.83 21.45
CA VAL A 170 21.48 -13.95 20.78
C VAL A 170 21.40 -13.32 19.39
N LEU A 171 22.37 -12.45 19.09
CA LEU A 171 22.65 -11.99 17.74
C LEU A 171 23.29 -13.14 16.95
N LEU A 172 22.61 -13.65 15.94
CA LEU A 172 23.26 -14.53 14.97
C LEU A 172 24.29 -13.71 14.20
N ALA A 173 25.51 -14.22 14.09
CA ALA A 173 26.57 -13.60 13.29
C ALA A 173 26.25 -13.81 11.80
N GLY A 174 25.35 -12.98 11.27
CA GLY A 174 24.92 -13.01 9.88
C GLY A 174 26.09 -12.76 8.92
N SER A 175 25.92 -13.20 7.67
CA SER A 175 26.89 -12.90 6.61
C SER A 175 27.06 -11.39 6.46
N PRO A 176 28.26 -10.88 6.12
CA PRO A 176 28.41 -9.48 5.74
C PRO A 176 27.46 -9.16 4.57
N GLY A 177 26.86 -7.98 4.61
CA GLY A 177 25.93 -7.53 3.56
C GLY A 177 26.63 -7.11 2.27
N PRO A 178 25.87 -6.55 1.30
CA PRO A 178 26.47 -5.78 0.22
C PRO A 178 27.21 -4.56 0.78
N ASP A 179 28.42 -4.31 0.29
CA ASP A 179 29.15 -3.04 0.51
C ASP A 179 28.46 -1.94 -0.31
N ARG A 180 27.42 -1.33 0.27
CA ARG A 180 26.56 -0.32 -0.37
C ARG A 180 26.43 0.93 0.48
N LEU A 181 26.06 2.03 -0.16
CA LEU A 181 25.52 3.21 0.54
C LEU A 181 24.16 2.86 1.20
N PRO A 182 23.77 3.56 2.28
CA PRO A 182 22.46 3.37 2.90
C PRO A 182 21.28 3.54 1.94
N VAL A 183 20.17 2.83 2.15
CA VAL A 183 18.99 2.91 1.28
C VAL A 183 18.16 4.15 1.56
N ASN A 184 17.83 4.89 0.51
CA ASN A 184 16.84 5.96 0.50
C ASN A 184 15.42 5.38 0.45
N VAL A 185 14.79 5.22 1.62
CA VAL A 185 13.41 4.68 1.71
C VAL A 185 12.34 5.54 1.00
N ARG A 186 12.69 6.78 0.61
CA ARG A 186 11.83 7.69 -0.17
C ARG A 186 12.17 7.72 -1.67
N ARG A 187 12.97 6.78 -2.18
CA ARG A 187 13.15 6.53 -3.61
C ARG A 187 12.94 5.05 -3.93
N MET A 188 12.87 4.76 -5.23
CA MET A 188 12.75 3.40 -5.74
C MET A 188 14.13 2.74 -5.82
N LEU A 189 14.23 1.46 -5.48
CA LEU A 189 15.48 0.69 -5.61
C LEU A 189 15.94 0.63 -7.07
N THR A 190 17.23 0.86 -7.30
CA THR A 190 17.92 0.75 -8.59
C THR A 190 18.01 -0.69 -9.10
N ALA A 191 18.48 -0.84 -10.34
CA ALA A 191 18.79 -2.16 -10.90
C ALA A 191 19.87 -2.91 -10.11
N GLN A 192 20.86 -2.20 -9.53
CA GLN A 192 21.90 -2.83 -8.72
C GLN A 192 21.35 -3.31 -7.37
N ASP A 193 20.56 -2.48 -6.69
CA ASP A 193 19.93 -2.82 -5.41
C ASP A 193 19.14 -4.12 -5.49
N LEU A 194 18.33 -4.28 -6.54
CA LEU A 194 17.54 -5.49 -6.76
C LEU A 194 18.41 -6.71 -7.13
N ASN A 195 19.60 -6.53 -7.70
CA ASN A 195 20.56 -7.61 -7.92
C ASN A 195 21.23 -8.03 -6.61
N ASP A 196 21.61 -7.07 -5.77
CA ASP A 196 22.19 -7.35 -4.44
C ASP A 196 21.20 -8.11 -3.57
N VAL A 197 19.92 -7.72 -3.53
CA VAL A 197 18.91 -8.48 -2.77
C VAL A 197 18.78 -9.91 -3.28
N ARG A 198 18.76 -10.12 -4.60
CA ARG A 198 18.69 -11.45 -5.21
C ARG A 198 19.95 -12.30 -4.97
N LEU A 199 21.10 -11.67 -4.76
CA LEU A 199 22.38 -12.32 -4.45
C LEU A 199 22.47 -12.72 -2.97
N TYR A 200 22.12 -11.81 -2.06
CA TYR A 200 22.29 -11.97 -0.62
C TYR A 200 21.10 -12.65 0.09
N TRP A 201 19.89 -12.61 -0.48
CA TRP A 201 18.71 -13.38 -0.05
C TRP A 201 18.24 -14.35 -1.14
N PRO A 202 19.08 -15.34 -1.52
CA PRO A 202 18.96 -16.07 -2.77
C PRO A 202 17.78 -17.03 -2.85
N ASN A 203 16.90 -17.14 -1.85
CA ASN A 203 15.61 -17.86 -1.96
C ASN A 203 14.36 -16.99 -1.79
N SER A 204 14.50 -15.66 -1.63
CA SER A 204 13.36 -14.73 -1.59
C SER A 204 12.70 -14.53 -2.97
N VAL A 205 11.41 -14.20 -3.00
CA VAL A 205 10.62 -13.87 -4.22
C VAL A 205 10.36 -12.37 -4.37
N GLY A 206 10.79 -11.57 -3.39
CA GLY A 206 10.60 -10.13 -3.39
C GLY A 206 11.17 -9.47 -2.15
N VAL A 207 11.14 -8.14 -2.12
CA VAL A 207 11.48 -7.31 -0.97
C VAL A 207 10.52 -6.12 -0.89
N ARG A 208 10.17 -5.72 0.34
CA ARG A 208 9.34 -4.56 0.65
C ARG A 208 10.14 -3.59 1.52
N ILE A 209 10.37 -2.38 1.03
CA ILE A 209 11.12 -1.33 1.72
C ILE A 209 10.12 -0.38 2.37
N LEU A 210 10.18 -0.24 3.69
CA LEU A 210 9.26 0.62 4.46
C LEU A 210 9.93 1.91 4.91
N ILE A 211 9.19 3.01 4.85
CA ILE A 211 9.60 4.34 5.36
C ILE A 211 9.80 4.33 6.89
N SER A 212 9.29 3.31 7.60
CA SER A 212 9.63 3.02 9.00
C SER A 212 11.03 2.42 9.24
N GLY A 213 11.89 2.31 8.21
CA GLY A 213 13.31 1.93 8.33
C GLY A 213 13.60 0.43 8.22
N VAL A 214 12.74 -0.33 7.54
CA VAL A 214 12.77 -1.80 7.53
C VAL A 214 12.72 -2.35 6.09
N ALA A 215 13.57 -3.33 5.81
CA ALA A 215 13.53 -4.12 4.58
C ALA A 215 12.96 -5.53 4.86
N LEU A 216 11.76 -5.81 4.36
CA LEU A 216 11.06 -7.08 4.57
C LEU A 216 11.24 -8.01 3.36
N MET A 217 11.98 -9.09 3.56
CA MET A 217 12.26 -10.12 2.54
C MET A 217 11.08 -11.09 2.45
N ILE A 218 10.56 -11.29 1.23
CA ILE A 218 9.30 -12.00 0.97
C ILE A 218 9.57 -13.44 0.53
N TYR A 219 8.90 -14.41 1.16
CA TYR A 219 9.06 -15.83 0.89
C TYR A 219 7.72 -16.55 0.65
N THR A 220 7.71 -17.53 -0.25
CA THR A 220 6.56 -18.43 -0.45
C THR A 220 6.56 -19.64 0.48
N ASN A 221 7.69 -19.93 1.14
CA ASN A 221 7.90 -21.15 1.90
C ASN A 221 8.55 -20.88 3.26
N ARG A 222 7.84 -21.24 4.34
CA ARG A 222 8.28 -21.05 5.74
C ARG A 222 9.60 -21.75 6.08
N SER A 223 9.83 -22.95 5.55
CA SER A 223 11.05 -23.75 5.80
C SER A 223 12.26 -23.28 5.00
N ILE A 224 12.04 -22.40 4.01
CA ILE A 224 13.09 -21.64 3.34
C ILE A 224 13.34 -20.33 4.10
N LEU A 225 12.28 -19.59 4.45
CA LEU A 225 12.35 -18.36 5.25
C LEU A 225 13.21 -18.55 6.51
N HIS A 226 12.88 -19.54 7.35
CA HIS A 226 13.64 -19.79 8.59
C HIS A 226 15.11 -20.14 8.37
N ARG A 227 15.48 -20.68 7.19
CA ARG A 227 16.86 -21.05 6.84
C ARG A 227 17.66 -19.82 6.39
N ASP A 228 17.13 -19.06 5.44
CA ASP A 228 17.77 -17.83 4.96
C ASP A 228 17.97 -16.84 6.13
N ARG A 229 16.97 -16.71 7.00
CA ARG A 229 17.02 -15.90 8.24
C ARG A 229 18.20 -16.22 9.17
N GLU A 230 18.76 -17.42 9.11
CA GLU A 230 19.86 -17.88 9.97
C GLU A 230 21.25 -17.75 9.31
N CYS A 231 21.34 -17.36 8.03
CA CYS A 231 22.62 -17.23 7.30
C CYS A 231 22.78 -15.96 6.45
N CYS A 232 21.69 -15.32 6.02
CA CYS A 232 21.70 -14.08 5.26
C CYS A 232 22.11 -12.86 6.12
N PRO A 233 22.37 -11.69 5.52
CA PRO A 233 22.71 -10.47 6.26
C PRO A 233 21.57 -9.99 7.18
N LEU A 234 21.97 -9.19 8.18
CA LEU A 234 21.08 -8.60 9.19
C LEU A 234 20.50 -7.24 8.75
N THR A 235 21.17 -6.58 7.80
CA THR A 235 20.82 -5.25 7.30
C THR A 235 20.94 -5.17 5.79
N PHE A 236 20.22 -4.23 5.18
CA PHE A 236 20.30 -3.90 3.75
C PHE A 236 20.41 -2.39 3.58
N GLY A 237 21.64 -1.88 3.48
CA GLY A 237 21.93 -0.45 3.41
C GLY A 237 21.40 0.30 4.63
N GLU A 238 21.92 -0.05 5.81
CA GLU A 238 21.45 0.36 7.15
C GLU A 238 20.03 -0.07 7.56
N LEU A 239 19.11 -0.37 6.63
CA LEU A 239 17.77 -0.84 6.98
C LEU A 239 17.81 -2.18 7.72
N GLU A 240 16.99 -2.34 8.74
CA GLU A 240 16.84 -3.61 9.46
C GLU A 240 16.13 -4.65 8.59
N VAL A 241 16.68 -5.86 8.49
CA VAL A 241 16.10 -6.92 7.66
C VAL A 241 15.15 -7.81 8.47
N GLY A 242 13.89 -7.79 8.04
CA GLY A 242 12.84 -8.69 8.50
C GLY A 242 12.46 -9.72 7.43
N TYR A 243 11.79 -10.79 7.86
CA TYR A 243 11.42 -11.92 7.00
C TYR A 243 9.91 -12.17 7.13
N ILE A 244 9.20 -12.20 5.99
CA ILE A 244 7.73 -12.38 5.93
C ILE A 244 7.32 -13.41 4.87
N LEU A 245 6.11 -13.93 4.99
CA LEU A 245 5.49 -14.79 3.97
C LEU A 245 4.66 -13.96 2.99
N GLU A 246 4.62 -14.38 1.73
CA GLU A 246 3.70 -13.84 0.72
C GLU A 246 2.24 -13.99 1.20
N ASP A 247 1.50 -12.88 1.24
CA ASP A 247 0.10 -12.85 1.66
C ASP A 247 -0.64 -11.68 1.02
N HIS A 248 -1.06 -11.89 -0.22
CA HIS A 248 -1.69 -10.87 -1.06
C HIS A 248 -3.10 -11.28 -1.46
N VAL A 249 -4.01 -10.31 -1.52
CA VAL A 249 -5.41 -10.48 -1.92
C VAL A 249 -5.73 -9.48 -3.05
N PRO A 250 -6.31 -9.93 -4.18
CA PRO A 250 -6.69 -9.05 -5.29
C PRO A 250 -7.83 -8.08 -4.95
N THR A 251 -7.87 -6.95 -5.66
CA THR A 251 -8.98 -5.96 -5.57
C THR A 251 -10.26 -6.41 -6.26
N ALA A 252 -10.18 -7.28 -7.26
CA ALA A 252 -11.32 -7.75 -8.02
C ALA A 252 -11.57 -9.26 -7.78
N PRO A 253 -12.84 -9.71 -7.78
CA PRO A 253 -13.15 -11.13 -7.73
C PRO A 253 -12.60 -11.83 -8.98
N ARG A 254 -12.17 -13.09 -8.81
CA ARG A 254 -11.60 -13.87 -9.91
C ARG A 254 -12.67 -14.13 -10.98
N ALA A 255 -12.27 -14.16 -12.25
CA ALA A 255 -13.16 -14.41 -13.39
C ALA A 255 -13.88 -15.79 -13.36
N ASP A 256 -13.46 -16.70 -12.49
CA ASP A 256 -14.06 -18.02 -12.24
C ASP A 256 -15.00 -18.07 -11.00
N THR A 257 -14.98 -17.02 -10.17
CA THR A 257 -15.60 -17.02 -8.84
C THR A 257 -16.95 -16.29 -8.88
N HIS A 258 -17.97 -16.98 -9.38
CA HIS A 258 -19.34 -16.47 -9.42
C HIS A 258 -19.84 -16.06 -8.02
N GLY A 259 -20.31 -14.81 -7.88
CA GLY A 259 -21.08 -14.36 -6.71
C GLY A 259 -20.38 -13.42 -5.73
N GLN A 260 -19.09 -13.09 -5.90
CA GLN A 260 -18.49 -11.96 -5.18
C GLN A 260 -18.77 -10.63 -5.91
N VAL A 261 -19.17 -9.61 -5.16
CA VAL A 261 -19.67 -8.33 -5.70
C VAL A 261 -18.61 -7.24 -5.57
N VAL A 262 -18.21 -6.64 -6.70
CA VAL A 262 -17.47 -5.36 -6.69
C VAL A 262 -18.46 -4.25 -6.32
N GLY A 263 -18.37 -3.79 -5.08
CA GLY A 263 -19.34 -2.87 -4.47
C GLY A 263 -19.14 -1.37 -4.73
N VAL A 264 -18.08 -0.95 -5.44
CA VAL A 264 -17.80 0.48 -5.68
C VAL A 264 -17.40 0.75 -7.14
N GLY A 265 -17.76 1.94 -7.64
CA GLY A 265 -17.42 2.43 -8.98
C GLY A 265 -18.36 1.91 -10.07
N HIS A 266 -17.93 2.08 -11.33
CA HIS A 266 -18.57 1.39 -12.46
C HIS A 266 -18.11 -0.07 -12.46
N ALA A 267 -18.82 -0.92 -11.74
CA ALA A 267 -18.66 -2.37 -11.83
C ALA A 267 -18.86 -2.83 -13.29
N VAL A 268 -17.98 -3.71 -13.76
CA VAL A 268 -18.01 -4.26 -15.13
C VAL A 268 -17.91 -5.78 -15.13
N ALA A 269 -18.45 -6.39 -16.18
CA ALA A 269 -18.56 -7.83 -16.36
C ALA A 269 -18.09 -8.29 -17.74
N LEU A 270 -17.74 -9.58 -17.83
CA LEU A 270 -17.30 -10.28 -19.04
C LEU A 270 -18.43 -10.64 -20.02
N ALA A 271 -19.69 -10.51 -19.60
CA ALA A 271 -20.88 -10.86 -20.38
C ALA A 271 -22.05 -9.92 -20.06
N GLU A 272 -23.04 -9.91 -20.95
CA GLU A 272 -24.31 -9.19 -20.79
C GLU A 272 -25.06 -9.67 -19.53
N ALA A 273 -25.62 -8.74 -18.75
CA ALA A 273 -26.35 -8.98 -17.50
C ALA A 273 -25.61 -9.79 -16.41
N ALA A 274 -24.31 -10.02 -16.56
CA ALA A 274 -23.51 -10.80 -15.62
C ALA A 274 -23.11 -10.00 -14.35
N PRO A 275 -22.81 -10.69 -13.23
CA PRO A 275 -22.34 -10.05 -12.01
C PRO A 275 -20.95 -9.39 -12.19
N PRO A 276 -20.56 -8.49 -11.26
CA PRO A 276 -19.28 -7.79 -11.34
C PRO A 276 -18.05 -8.71 -11.39
N ALA A 277 -17.11 -8.39 -12.27
CA ALA A 277 -15.79 -9.03 -12.40
C ALA A 277 -14.63 -8.06 -12.07
N ALA A 278 -14.82 -6.76 -12.32
CA ALA A 278 -13.89 -5.67 -11.96
C ALA A 278 -14.66 -4.34 -11.86
N ALA A 279 -13.97 -3.22 -11.65
CA ALA A 279 -14.51 -1.88 -11.89
C ALA A 279 -13.61 -1.05 -12.83
N LEU A 280 -14.19 -0.04 -13.47
CA LEU A 280 -13.48 0.92 -14.30
C LEU A 280 -12.64 1.89 -13.46
N GLY A 281 -11.41 2.17 -13.93
CA GLY A 281 -10.53 3.20 -13.38
C GLY A 281 -10.72 4.56 -14.06
N LEU A 282 -9.72 5.01 -14.81
CA LEU A 282 -9.67 6.33 -15.46
C LEU A 282 -9.93 6.26 -16.97
N ARG A 283 -10.56 7.32 -17.52
CA ARG A 283 -10.58 7.58 -18.97
C ARG A 283 -9.30 8.33 -19.35
N LEU A 284 -8.58 7.81 -20.34
CA LEU A 284 -7.29 8.33 -20.79
C LEU A 284 -7.33 8.61 -22.29
N ARG A 285 -6.60 9.63 -22.76
CA ARG A 285 -6.22 9.82 -24.17
C ARG A 285 -4.74 9.47 -24.34
N LEU A 286 -4.46 8.40 -25.06
CA LEU A 286 -3.10 7.99 -25.39
C LEU A 286 -2.46 8.97 -26.39
N ARG A 287 -1.12 8.98 -26.49
CA ARG A 287 -0.36 9.86 -27.40
C ARG A 287 -0.73 9.74 -28.89
N ASN A 288 -1.31 8.61 -29.29
CA ASN A 288 -1.81 8.35 -30.64
C ASN A 288 -3.25 8.86 -30.88
N GLY A 289 -3.86 9.55 -29.90
CA GLY A 289 -5.23 10.06 -29.95
C GLY A 289 -6.31 9.04 -29.58
N VAL A 290 -5.97 7.77 -29.34
CA VAL A 290 -6.95 6.76 -28.90
C VAL A 290 -7.40 7.05 -27.47
N GLU A 291 -8.72 7.17 -27.29
CA GLU A 291 -9.32 7.19 -25.96
C GLU A 291 -9.59 5.77 -25.47
N ALA A 292 -9.33 5.53 -24.19
CA ALA A 292 -9.58 4.26 -23.52
C ALA A 292 -10.02 4.48 -22.06
N ILE A 293 -10.55 3.43 -21.42
CA ILE A 293 -10.73 3.37 -19.96
C ILE A 293 -9.87 2.24 -19.38
N THR A 294 -9.18 2.52 -18.26
CA THR A 294 -8.36 1.52 -17.57
C THR A 294 -9.22 0.51 -16.79
N VAL A 295 -8.80 -0.75 -16.77
CA VAL A 295 -9.35 -1.83 -15.94
C VAL A 295 -8.22 -2.74 -15.44
N VAL A 296 -8.41 -3.39 -14.29
CA VAL A 296 -7.41 -4.31 -13.72
C VAL A 296 -7.36 -5.63 -14.50
N THR A 297 -6.19 -6.10 -14.89
CA THR A 297 -6.06 -7.30 -15.76
C THR A 297 -6.57 -8.58 -15.07
N HIS A 298 -6.30 -8.77 -13.77
CA HIS A 298 -6.65 -10.00 -13.05
C HIS A 298 -8.16 -10.31 -13.02
N GLY A 299 -9.03 -9.30 -13.14
CA GLY A 299 -10.49 -9.48 -13.21
C GLY A 299 -11.00 -10.13 -14.51
N PHE A 300 -10.16 -10.21 -15.55
CA PHE A 300 -10.56 -10.72 -16.88
C PHE A 300 -9.86 -12.03 -17.28
N VAL A 301 -9.07 -12.63 -16.38
CA VAL A 301 -8.25 -13.83 -16.66
C VAL A 301 -8.46 -14.94 -15.60
N PRO A 302 -8.54 -16.23 -16.01
CA PRO A 302 -8.64 -17.34 -15.05
C PRO A 302 -7.39 -17.47 -14.17
N HIS A 303 -7.59 -17.77 -12.88
CA HIS A 303 -6.50 -17.84 -11.90
C HIS A 303 -5.62 -19.08 -12.09
N SER A 304 -4.43 -19.09 -11.49
CA SER A 304 -3.65 -20.33 -11.30
C SER A 304 -3.73 -20.78 -9.84
N GLN A 305 -4.34 -21.93 -9.59
CA GLN A 305 -4.32 -22.54 -8.26
C GLN A 305 -3.02 -23.35 -8.05
N GLY A 306 -2.50 -23.31 -6.83
CA GLY A 306 -1.20 -23.88 -6.46
C GLY A 306 -1.23 -25.37 -6.11
N GLY A 307 -2.13 -26.15 -6.70
CA GLY A 307 -2.28 -27.57 -6.40
C GLY A 307 -1.26 -28.45 -7.13
N VAL A 308 -0.49 -29.27 -6.40
CA VAL A 308 0.44 -30.25 -6.99
C VAL A 308 -0.28 -31.23 -7.95
N MET A 309 -1.54 -31.57 -7.67
CA MET A 309 -2.34 -32.42 -8.56
C MET A 309 -2.86 -31.66 -9.79
N GLU A 310 -3.11 -30.35 -9.68
CA GLU A 310 -3.46 -29.49 -10.82
C GLU A 310 -2.27 -29.27 -11.74
N HIS A 311 -1.03 -29.27 -11.22
CA HIS A 311 0.18 -29.26 -12.03
C HIS A 311 0.25 -30.43 -13.03
N PHE A 312 -0.36 -31.59 -12.73
CA PHE A 312 -0.44 -32.72 -13.67
C PHE A 312 -1.45 -32.44 -14.80
N SER A 313 -2.65 -31.94 -14.45
CA SER A 313 -3.65 -31.45 -15.41
C SER A 313 -3.11 -30.31 -16.29
N TYR A 314 -2.28 -29.45 -15.71
CA TYR A 314 -1.57 -28.34 -16.38
C TYR A 314 -0.43 -28.85 -17.26
N TRP A 315 0.25 -29.95 -16.92
CA TRP A 315 1.24 -30.61 -17.77
C TRP A 315 0.59 -31.21 -19.02
N VAL A 316 -0.54 -31.92 -18.84
CA VAL A 316 -1.36 -32.44 -19.97
C VAL A 316 -1.89 -31.29 -20.85
N ASN A 317 -2.30 -30.17 -20.27
CA ASN A 317 -2.71 -28.98 -21.04
C ASN A 317 -1.53 -28.21 -21.65
N ASN A 318 -0.30 -28.37 -21.16
CA ASN A 318 0.91 -27.78 -21.77
C ASN A 318 1.28 -28.41 -23.11
N ALA A 319 0.73 -29.57 -23.47
CA ALA A 319 0.76 -30.06 -24.85
C ALA A 319 -0.05 -29.15 -25.81
N LYS A 320 -0.94 -28.30 -25.28
CA LYS A 320 -1.79 -27.36 -26.04
C LYS A 320 -1.36 -25.89 -25.86
N LYS A 321 -0.05 -25.61 -25.75
CA LYS A 321 0.54 -24.26 -25.55
C LYS A 321 0.09 -23.16 -26.52
N ALA A 322 -0.46 -23.51 -27.70
CA ALA A 322 -1.08 -22.54 -28.61
C ALA A 322 -2.47 -22.06 -28.14
N LEU A 323 -3.27 -22.94 -27.54
CA LEU A 323 -4.66 -22.65 -27.11
C LEU A 323 -4.74 -21.96 -25.74
N SER A 324 -3.82 -22.27 -24.82
CA SER A 324 -3.83 -21.69 -23.46
C SER A 324 -3.64 -20.17 -23.47
N ARG A 325 -2.87 -19.63 -24.43
CA ARG A 325 -2.66 -18.19 -24.64
C ARG A 325 -3.96 -17.44 -24.97
N PHE A 326 -4.81 -18.02 -25.83
CA PHE A 326 -6.10 -17.39 -26.18
C PHE A 326 -7.08 -17.37 -25.00
N TYR A 327 -7.12 -18.41 -24.17
CA TYR A 327 -8.07 -18.48 -23.04
C TYR A 327 -7.70 -17.53 -21.88
N ARG A 328 -6.40 -17.27 -21.68
CA ARG A 328 -5.89 -16.41 -20.59
C ARG A 328 -5.50 -14.99 -21.00
N SER A 329 -5.48 -14.63 -22.27
CA SER A 329 -5.35 -13.21 -22.65
C SER A 329 -6.61 -12.43 -22.24
N PRO A 330 -6.50 -11.17 -21.76
CA PRO A 330 -7.65 -10.28 -21.62
C PRO A 330 -8.11 -9.69 -22.96
N LEU A 331 -7.23 -9.66 -23.97
CA LEU A 331 -7.46 -8.99 -25.26
C LEU A 331 -8.69 -9.53 -26.01
N GLY A 332 -9.40 -8.62 -26.68
CA GLY A 332 -10.61 -8.92 -27.46
C GLY A 332 -11.86 -9.20 -26.63
N LYS A 333 -11.75 -9.39 -25.31
CA LYS A 333 -12.93 -9.61 -24.44
C LYS A 333 -13.78 -8.33 -24.41
N THR A 334 -15.09 -8.51 -24.59
CA THR A 334 -16.07 -7.42 -24.50
C THR A 334 -16.33 -7.10 -23.03
N VAL A 335 -16.40 -5.80 -22.71
CA VAL A 335 -16.64 -5.30 -21.36
C VAL A 335 -18.01 -4.63 -21.31
N TRP A 336 -18.82 -5.05 -20.35
CA TRP A 336 -20.19 -4.59 -20.11
C TRP A 336 -20.27 -3.93 -18.73
N LEU A 337 -21.15 -2.95 -18.53
CA LEU A 337 -21.50 -2.51 -17.18
C LEU A 337 -22.25 -3.63 -16.46
N ALA A 338 -21.76 -4.04 -15.30
CA ALA A 338 -22.26 -5.21 -14.57
C ALA A 338 -23.74 -5.06 -14.19
N ASN A 339 -24.47 -6.18 -14.21
CA ASN A 339 -25.93 -6.23 -14.02
C ASN A 339 -26.74 -5.40 -15.03
N THR A 340 -26.17 -5.05 -16.19
CA THR A 340 -26.87 -4.34 -17.28
C THR A 340 -26.55 -4.93 -18.65
N ASN A 341 -27.22 -4.43 -19.68
CA ASN A 341 -26.98 -4.76 -21.08
C ASN A 341 -26.16 -3.66 -21.79
N THR A 342 -25.55 -2.73 -21.03
CA THR A 342 -24.76 -1.62 -21.59
C THR A 342 -23.33 -2.06 -21.87
N LYS A 343 -22.98 -2.20 -23.15
CA LYS A 343 -21.60 -2.43 -23.59
C LYS A 343 -20.75 -1.16 -23.40
N VAL A 344 -19.58 -1.29 -22.77
CA VAL A 344 -18.57 -0.22 -22.64
C VAL A 344 -17.57 -0.30 -23.81
N GLY A 345 -17.22 -1.50 -24.27
CA GLY A 345 -16.25 -1.67 -25.35
C GLY A 345 -15.63 -3.06 -25.37
N SER A 346 -14.36 -3.13 -25.77
CA SER A 346 -13.54 -4.34 -25.72
C SER A 346 -12.13 -4.01 -25.26
N ILE A 347 -11.48 -4.94 -24.57
CA ILE A 347 -10.07 -4.79 -24.17
C ILE A 347 -9.19 -4.83 -25.41
N ALA A 348 -8.60 -3.69 -25.77
CA ALA A 348 -7.77 -3.53 -26.96
C ALA A 348 -6.26 -3.62 -26.66
N TYR A 349 -5.86 -3.31 -25.43
CA TYR A 349 -4.47 -3.36 -24.97
C TYR A 349 -4.36 -3.99 -23.57
N THR A 350 -3.24 -4.64 -23.29
CA THR A 350 -2.85 -5.17 -21.97
C THR A 350 -1.36 -4.92 -21.78
N TYR A 351 -0.96 -4.58 -20.55
CA TYR A 351 0.45 -4.44 -20.18
C TYR A 351 0.99 -5.67 -19.42
N ASP A 352 0.15 -6.69 -19.21
CA ASP A 352 0.52 -7.97 -18.60
C ASP A 352 0.41 -9.14 -19.59
N GLU A 353 1.28 -10.13 -19.36
CA GLU A 353 1.14 -11.51 -19.83
C GLU A 353 1.08 -12.42 -18.59
N PRO A 354 -0.08 -12.60 -17.94
CA PRO A 354 -0.15 -13.23 -16.61
C PRO A 354 0.38 -14.67 -16.58
N HIS A 355 1.27 -14.96 -15.65
CA HIS A 355 1.93 -16.27 -15.58
C HIS A 355 0.92 -17.42 -15.38
N PRO A 356 0.93 -18.52 -16.16
CA PRO A 356 -0.11 -19.53 -16.07
C PRO A 356 -0.11 -20.37 -14.79
N SER A 357 0.97 -20.33 -13.99
CA SER A 357 1.11 -21.08 -12.73
C SER A 357 1.73 -20.30 -11.56
N ARG A 358 1.73 -18.95 -11.57
CA ARG A 358 2.15 -18.13 -10.41
C ARG A 358 0.94 -17.36 -9.87
N PRO A 359 0.74 -17.30 -8.55
CA PRO A 359 -0.36 -16.55 -7.97
C PRO A 359 -0.24 -15.06 -8.29
N TYR A 360 -1.37 -14.37 -8.22
CA TYR A 360 -1.42 -12.92 -8.15
C TYR A 360 -0.91 -12.45 -6.77
N PRO A 361 -0.10 -11.38 -6.66
CA PRO A 361 0.37 -10.47 -7.72
C PRO A 361 1.64 -10.93 -8.44
N SER A 362 2.42 -11.86 -7.89
CA SER A 362 3.74 -12.28 -8.40
C SER A 362 3.78 -12.72 -9.88
N GLY A 363 2.65 -13.13 -10.46
CA GLY A 363 2.52 -13.43 -11.90
C GLY A 363 2.26 -12.22 -12.84
N TYR A 364 2.29 -10.98 -12.36
CA TYR A 364 1.85 -9.75 -13.07
C TYR A 364 2.92 -8.64 -13.04
N LYS A 365 2.84 -7.70 -13.98
CA LYS A 365 3.79 -6.56 -14.12
C LYS A 365 3.18 -5.23 -13.73
N HIS A 366 1.96 -4.98 -14.18
CA HIS A 366 1.24 -3.72 -14.07
C HIS A 366 -0.23 -3.91 -13.66
N ASP A 367 -0.78 -5.12 -13.85
CA ASP A 367 -2.18 -5.46 -13.64
C ASP A 367 -3.14 -4.46 -14.30
N LEU A 368 -2.84 -4.11 -15.55
CA LEU A 368 -3.46 -3.01 -16.30
C LEU A 368 -3.82 -3.41 -17.74
N SER A 369 -5.10 -3.24 -18.06
CA SER A 369 -5.69 -3.41 -19.39
C SER A 369 -6.51 -2.19 -19.80
N LEU A 370 -6.67 -1.96 -21.11
CA LEU A 370 -7.38 -0.79 -21.67
C LEU A 370 -8.60 -1.21 -22.50
N VAL A 371 -9.77 -0.70 -22.12
CA VAL A 371 -11.03 -0.84 -22.85
C VAL A 371 -11.19 0.30 -23.85
N VAL A 372 -11.48 -0.03 -25.11
CA VAL A 372 -11.78 0.94 -26.19
C VAL A 372 -13.16 0.64 -26.76
N GLY A 373 -13.93 1.69 -27.13
CA GLY A 373 -15.25 1.54 -27.73
C GLY A 373 -16.24 2.64 -27.33
N GLN A 374 -17.43 2.23 -26.89
CA GLN A 374 -18.49 3.12 -26.41
C GLN A 374 -18.23 3.50 -24.94
N LEU A 375 -17.15 4.24 -24.72
CA LEU A 375 -16.65 4.61 -23.40
C LEU A 375 -17.70 5.38 -22.60
N VAL A 376 -17.86 5.00 -21.34
CA VAL A 376 -18.80 5.64 -20.41
C VAL A 376 -18.22 6.90 -19.78
N ASP A 377 -19.10 7.83 -19.41
CA ASP A 377 -18.72 9.11 -18.83
C ASP A 377 -18.44 8.98 -17.34
N LEU A 378 -17.17 8.68 -17.03
CA LEU A 378 -16.64 8.67 -15.66
C LEU A 378 -16.66 10.08 -15.05
N LYS A 379 -17.19 10.19 -13.83
CA LYS A 379 -17.23 11.44 -13.06
C LYS A 379 -16.30 11.34 -11.85
N PRO A 380 -15.41 12.33 -11.61
CA PRO A 380 -14.59 12.36 -10.40
C PRO A 380 -15.43 12.68 -9.16
N PRO A 381 -14.86 12.63 -7.94
CA PRO A 381 -15.48 13.20 -6.76
C PRO A 381 -15.84 14.69 -6.94
N TRP A 382 -16.77 15.19 -6.14
CA TRP A 382 -17.29 16.55 -6.29
C TRP A 382 -16.23 17.62 -6.05
N GLY A 383 -16.02 18.53 -7.01
CA GLY A 383 -15.12 19.68 -6.89
C GLY A 383 -13.77 19.53 -7.59
N ILE A 384 -13.32 18.30 -7.88
CA ILE A 384 -12.12 18.06 -8.69
C ILE A 384 -12.44 18.37 -10.16
N GLN A 385 -11.63 19.22 -10.77
CA GLN A 385 -11.79 19.73 -12.14
C GLN A 385 -10.64 19.32 -13.07
N GLN A 386 -9.48 19.00 -12.50
CA GLN A 386 -8.29 18.55 -13.23
C GLN A 386 -7.60 17.39 -12.50
N MET A 387 -7.13 16.41 -13.28
CA MET A 387 -6.18 15.39 -12.83
C MET A 387 -4.95 15.42 -13.74
N LYS A 388 -3.78 15.18 -13.17
CA LYS A 388 -2.50 14.96 -13.87
C LYS A 388 -1.83 13.74 -13.26
N TRP A 389 -0.77 13.21 -13.87
CA TRP A 389 0.07 12.22 -13.20
C TRP A 389 0.99 12.89 -12.18
N ALA A 390 1.29 12.19 -11.09
CA ALA A 390 2.36 12.51 -10.14
C ALA A 390 3.66 11.82 -10.57
N GLU A 391 4.80 12.34 -10.13
CA GLU A 391 6.04 11.56 -10.12
C GLU A 391 6.14 10.70 -8.85
N TYR A 392 6.82 9.56 -8.95
CA TYR A 392 6.93 8.61 -7.83
C TYR A 392 7.82 9.14 -6.69
N GLN A 393 8.81 9.99 -7.01
CA GLN A 393 9.61 10.72 -6.03
C GLN A 393 8.73 11.63 -5.16
N ASP A 394 7.83 12.41 -5.78
CA ASP A 394 6.96 13.37 -5.09
C ASP A 394 5.99 12.64 -4.14
N THR A 395 5.57 11.44 -4.53
CA THR A 395 4.70 10.57 -3.71
C THR A 395 5.39 10.06 -2.45
N LEU A 396 6.68 9.72 -2.55
CA LEU A 396 7.46 9.19 -1.43
C LEU A 396 7.99 10.31 -0.52
N ASP A 397 8.27 11.48 -1.08
CA ASP A 397 8.63 12.70 -0.32
C ASP A 397 7.41 13.28 0.43
N ASN A 398 6.20 13.20 -0.13
CA ASN A 398 4.96 13.72 0.46
C ASN A 398 4.00 12.59 0.89
N ALA A 399 4.53 11.51 1.48
CA ALA A 399 3.83 10.25 1.75
C ALA A 399 2.51 10.39 2.53
N GLY A 400 2.41 11.35 3.45
CA GLY A 400 1.22 11.69 4.23
C GLY A 400 0.19 12.57 3.53
N SER A 401 0.51 13.14 2.37
CA SER A 401 -0.38 13.98 1.54
C SER A 401 -1.22 13.17 0.53
N ALA A 402 -1.39 11.88 0.80
CA ALA A 402 -2.07 10.94 -0.08
C ALA A 402 -3.54 10.72 0.30
N PHE A 403 -4.36 10.36 -0.69
CA PHE A 403 -5.74 9.88 -0.50
C PHE A 403 -6.17 8.95 -1.64
N ILE A 404 -7.30 8.24 -1.48
CA ILE A 404 -7.83 7.35 -2.51
C ILE A 404 -9.00 8.00 -3.24
N CYS A 405 -8.82 8.32 -4.52
CA CYS A 405 -9.87 8.84 -5.38
C CYS A 405 -10.73 7.70 -5.96
N ARG A 406 -12.06 7.84 -5.87
CA ARG A 406 -13.06 6.94 -6.47
C ARG A 406 -13.86 7.65 -7.55
N PHE A 407 -14.20 6.95 -8.62
CA PHE A 407 -14.98 7.48 -9.74
C PHE A 407 -16.44 7.07 -9.60
N ASN A 408 -17.32 8.07 -9.55
CA ASN A 408 -18.74 7.88 -9.25
C ASN A 408 -19.51 7.38 -10.49
N SER A 409 -20.57 6.62 -10.24
CA SER A 409 -21.55 6.25 -11.27
C SER A 409 -22.33 7.50 -11.72
N PRO A 410 -22.66 7.67 -13.02
CA PRO A 410 -23.47 8.79 -13.50
C PRO A 410 -24.87 8.81 -12.89
N ASN A 411 -25.34 7.66 -12.37
CA ASN A 411 -26.63 7.50 -11.70
C ASN A 411 -26.58 7.82 -10.19
N ASP A 412 -25.40 7.97 -9.58
CA ASP A 412 -25.28 8.38 -8.16
C ASP A 412 -25.53 9.88 -8.00
N SER A 413 -26.82 10.23 -8.05
CA SER A 413 -27.30 11.59 -7.80
C SER A 413 -27.37 11.96 -6.31
N ALA A 414 -26.90 11.09 -5.39
CA ALA A 414 -26.92 11.35 -3.95
C ALA A 414 -25.69 12.15 -3.50
N ALA A 415 -24.51 11.89 -4.09
CA ALA A 415 -23.27 12.62 -3.79
C ALA A 415 -23.37 14.11 -4.17
N ALA A 416 -23.85 14.41 -5.38
CA ALA A 416 -23.93 15.76 -5.95
C ALA A 416 -24.83 16.75 -5.17
N ARG A 417 -25.66 16.28 -4.24
CA ARG A 417 -26.61 17.13 -3.48
C ARG A 417 -26.06 17.67 -2.17
N ARG A 418 -24.92 17.17 -1.66
CA ARG A 418 -24.47 17.45 -0.27
C ARG A 418 -23.39 18.52 -0.15
N GLY A 419 -22.71 18.90 -1.24
CA GLY A 419 -21.65 19.91 -1.22
C GLY A 419 -20.40 19.54 -0.42
N HIS A 420 -20.29 18.28 0.02
CA HIS A 420 -19.23 17.73 0.85
C HIS A 420 -18.89 16.34 0.30
N ILE A 421 -17.61 16.05 0.08
CA ILE A 421 -17.12 14.72 -0.30
C ILE A 421 -17.12 13.87 0.97
N PRO A 422 -17.89 12.76 1.05
CA PRO A 422 -17.83 11.86 2.20
C PRO A 422 -16.42 11.28 2.35
N THR A 423 -15.96 11.08 3.58
CA THR A 423 -14.67 10.41 3.88
C THR A 423 -14.61 9.00 3.27
N GLU A 424 -15.77 8.36 3.05
CA GLU A 424 -15.94 7.08 2.35
C GLU A 424 -15.71 7.14 0.83
N GLN A 425 -15.74 8.32 0.22
CA GLN A 425 -15.43 8.52 -1.21
C GLN A 425 -13.97 8.95 -1.45
N ALA A 426 -13.34 9.59 -0.45
CA ALA A 426 -11.96 10.06 -0.51
C ALA A 426 -11.23 9.92 0.85
N PRO A 427 -10.94 8.68 1.30
CA PRO A 427 -10.28 8.45 2.57
C PRO A 427 -8.81 8.87 2.47
N ARG A 428 -8.28 9.42 3.57
CA ARG A 428 -6.85 9.72 3.68
C ARG A 428 -6.04 8.43 3.56
N ALA A 429 -4.92 8.51 2.87
CA ALA A 429 -3.91 7.48 2.80
C ALA A 429 -2.60 7.99 3.39
N LEU A 430 -1.71 7.05 3.69
CA LEU A 430 -0.30 7.34 3.97
C LEU A 430 0.53 6.26 3.30
N VAL A 431 1.46 6.67 2.43
CA VAL A 431 2.36 5.76 1.72
C VAL A 431 3.36 5.21 2.73
N GLU A 432 3.44 3.89 2.85
CA GLU A 432 4.30 3.22 3.83
C GLU A 432 5.60 2.72 3.20
N GLY A 433 5.68 2.70 1.87
CA GLY A 433 6.92 2.45 1.12
C GLY A 433 6.70 1.79 -0.23
N THR A 434 7.63 0.91 -0.61
CA THR A 434 7.72 0.28 -1.93
C THR A 434 7.83 -1.24 -1.82
N GLU A 435 7.38 -1.96 -2.84
CA GLU A 435 7.49 -3.42 -2.95
C GLU A 435 7.97 -3.85 -4.33
N TYR A 436 8.84 -4.85 -4.38
CA TYR A 436 9.41 -5.42 -5.59
C TYR A 436 9.26 -6.93 -5.55
N LEU A 437 8.72 -7.52 -6.61
CA LEU A 437 8.52 -8.96 -6.75
C LEU A 437 9.26 -9.46 -8.00
N TRP A 438 9.68 -10.73 -8.01
CA TRP A 438 10.31 -11.35 -9.17
C TRP A 438 9.93 -12.83 -9.37
N ASP A 439 9.53 -13.17 -10.59
CA ASP A 439 9.34 -14.56 -11.00
C ASP A 439 10.64 -15.09 -11.59
N ARG A 440 11.14 -16.17 -10.99
CA ARG A 440 12.41 -16.82 -11.34
C ARG A 440 12.30 -17.70 -12.58
N ASP A 441 11.09 -18.16 -12.91
CA ASP A 441 10.88 -19.11 -14.01
C ASP A 441 10.88 -18.39 -15.36
N ASN A 442 10.21 -17.23 -15.41
CA ASN A 442 10.16 -16.34 -16.57
C ASN A 442 11.17 -15.17 -16.50
N LEU A 443 11.97 -15.08 -15.44
CA LEU A 443 12.94 -14.01 -15.19
C LEU A 443 12.33 -12.60 -15.27
N THR A 444 11.12 -12.38 -14.75
CA THR A 444 10.47 -11.07 -14.73
C THR A 444 10.58 -10.41 -13.35
N SER A 445 10.44 -9.08 -13.30
CA SER A 445 10.20 -8.38 -12.04
C SER A 445 9.19 -7.25 -12.19
N SER A 446 8.55 -6.89 -11.09
CA SER A 446 7.56 -5.82 -10.97
C SER A 446 7.84 -4.96 -9.75
N ALA A 447 7.30 -3.75 -9.74
CA ALA A 447 7.45 -2.79 -8.66
C ALA A 447 6.09 -2.14 -8.36
N SER A 448 5.84 -1.87 -7.08
CA SER A 448 4.58 -1.34 -6.56
C SER A 448 4.85 -0.31 -5.47
N LEU A 449 3.93 0.65 -5.32
CA LEU A 449 3.80 1.44 -4.10
C LEU A 449 2.88 0.70 -3.13
N ILE A 450 3.11 0.89 -1.83
CA ILE A 450 2.22 0.39 -0.77
C ILE A 450 1.87 1.48 0.24
N TRP A 451 0.63 1.45 0.73
CA TRP A 451 0.07 2.47 1.61
C TRP A 451 -0.95 1.87 2.58
N ARG A 452 -1.29 2.61 3.63
CA ARG A 452 -2.49 2.35 4.44
C ARG A 452 -3.54 3.44 4.21
N THR A 453 -4.79 3.17 4.55
CA THR A 453 -5.86 4.17 4.62
C THR A 453 -6.25 4.45 6.06
N VAL A 454 -6.96 5.54 6.31
CA VAL A 454 -7.65 5.81 7.58
C VAL A 454 -9.15 6.00 7.31
N PRO A 455 -10.05 5.13 7.82
CA PRO A 455 -9.74 3.87 8.52
C PRO A 455 -9.01 2.85 7.63
N ALA A 456 -8.29 1.91 8.26
CA ALA A 456 -7.58 0.82 7.61
C ALA A 456 -8.52 -0.31 7.16
N SER A 457 -9.59 -0.55 7.93
CA SER A 457 -10.65 -1.56 7.74
C SER A 457 -11.47 -1.47 6.44
N LEU A 458 -11.17 -0.50 5.56
CA LEU A 458 -11.76 -0.39 4.22
C LEU A 458 -11.33 -1.56 3.32
N ASP A 459 -12.13 -2.63 3.26
CA ASP A 459 -11.87 -3.83 2.44
C ASP A 459 -11.73 -3.47 0.94
N VAL A 460 -10.76 -4.11 0.31
CA VAL A 460 -10.23 -3.76 -1.01
C VAL A 460 -10.92 -4.52 -2.14
N LYS A 461 -11.63 -5.63 -1.83
CA LYS A 461 -12.39 -6.47 -2.78
C LYS A 461 -13.50 -5.75 -3.55
N THR A 462 -13.85 -4.53 -3.14
CA THR A 462 -14.87 -3.70 -3.78
C THR A 462 -14.29 -2.44 -4.45
N TRP A 463 -12.97 -2.25 -4.44
CA TRP A 463 -12.27 -0.99 -4.80
C TRP A 463 -11.28 -1.10 -5.97
N SER A 464 -11.37 -2.15 -6.81
CA SER A 464 -10.57 -2.21 -8.05
C SER A 464 -10.74 -0.95 -8.91
N GLY A 465 -9.68 -0.50 -9.58
CA GLY A 465 -9.71 0.71 -10.42
C GLY A 465 -9.73 2.06 -9.67
N SER A 466 -9.92 2.09 -8.34
CA SER A 466 -9.70 3.31 -7.55
C SER A 466 -8.23 3.74 -7.61
N ALA A 467 -7.95 5.03 -7.41
CA ALA A 467 -6.63 5.61 -7.69
C ALA A 467 -6.00 6.24 -6.44
N LEU A 468 -4.73 5.93 -6.17
CA LEU A 468 -3.93 6.67 -5.19
C LEU A 468 -3.59 8.04 -5.77
N CYS A 469 -3.87 9.10 -5.02
CA CYS A 469 -3.69 10.48 -5.43
C CYS A 469 -2.94 11.31 -4.38
N LEU A 470 -2.27 12.37 -4.82
CA LEU A 470 -1.67 13.40 -3.97
C LEU A 470 -2.50 14.69 -3.98
N GLY A 471 -2.44 15.42 -2.87
CA GLY A 471 -3.19 16.65 -2.61
C GLY A 471 -4.33 16.43 -1.62
N SER A 472 -5.21 17.41 -1.47
CA SER A 472 -6.44 17.23 -0.69
C SER A 472 -7.62 16.84 -1.59
N PRO A 473 -8.57 16.02 -1.11
CA PRO A 473 -9.85 15.81 -1.79
C PRO A 473 -10.61 17.11 -2.11
N SER A 474 -10.34 18.21 -1.37
CA SER A 474 -10.94 19.53 -1.61
C SER A 474 -10.42 20.26 -2.86
N ASP A 475 -9.32 19.79 -3.45
CA ASP A 475 -8.56 20.58 -4.41
C ASP A 475 -9.12 20.45 -5.83
N ARG A 476 -9.13 21.56 -6.56
CA ARG A 476 -9.62 21.58 -7.96
C ARG A 476 -8.72 20.80 -8.90
N ALA A 477 -7.44 20.67 -8.57
CA ALA A 477 -6.45 19.94 -9.36
C ALA A 477 -5.68 19.01 -8.42
N ILE A 478 -5.67 17.71 -8.74
CA ILE A 478 -4.96 16.68 -7.98
C ILE A 478 -3.99 15.91 -8.89
N GLN A 479 -3.06 15.17 -8.30
CA GLN A 479 -2.15 14.30 -9.03
C GLN A 479 -2.48 12.83 -8.75
N VAL A 480 -2.50 11.99 -9.79
CA VAL A 480 -2.76 10.55 -9.72
C VAL A 480 -1.43 9.80 -9.81
N VAL A 481 -1.24 8.78 -8.96
CA VAL A 481 0.04 8.06 -8.85
C VAL A 481 -0.03 6.66 -9.47
N VAL A 482 -0.90 5.81 -8.92
CA VAL A 482 -1.10 4.40 -9.28
C VAL A 482 -2.56 4.02 -9.06
N PHE A 483 -3.01 2.92 -9.66
CA PHE A 483 -4.28 2.31 -9.31
C PHE A 483 -4.13 1.43 -8.08
N GLN A 484 -5.20 1.24 -7.30
CA GLN A 484 -5.26 0.20 -6.29
C GLN A 484 -5.48 -1.14 -7.01
N ASN A 485 -4.52 -2.06 -6.86
CA ASN A 485 -4.53 -3.37 -7.50
C ASN A 485 -4.71 -4.50 -6.48
N PHE A 486 -4.09 -4.40 -5.30
CA PHE A 486 -4.07 -5.46 -4.29
C PHE A 486 -4.10 -4.93 -2.85
N GLN A 487 -4.20 -5.85 -1.90
CA GLN A 487 -3.88 -5.63 -0.49
C GLN A 487 -2.99 -6.77 0.04
N CYS A 488 -2.19 -6.50 1.07
CA CYS A 488 -1.29 -7.48 1.69
C CYS A 488 -1.20 -7.27 3.20
N SER A 489 -1.06 -8.37 3.95
CA SER A 489 -1.15 -8.30 5.42
C SER A 489 -0.03 -7.48 6.05
N ILE A 490 -0.39 -6.67 7.06
CA ILE A 490 0.53 -5.97 7.96
C ILE A 490 0.99 -6.91 9.09
N ARG A 491 0.15 -7.87 9.50
CA ARG A 491 0.42 -8.82 10.60
C ARG A 491 0.50 -10.26 10.07
N ARG A 492 1.69 -10.68 9.62
CA ARG A 492 1.97 -12.10 9.32
C ARG A 492 3.43 -12.50 9.53
N ASP A 493 3.80 -12.70 10.79
CA ASP A 493 5.04 -13.38 11.20
C ASP A 493 5.00 -14.91 10.98
N GLY A 494 3.88 -15.44 10.50
CA GLY A 494 3.67 -16.87 10.31
C GLY A 494 3.28 -17.63 11.59
N THR A 495 3.03 -16.96 12.71
CA THR A 495 2.21 -17.58 13.76
C THR A 495 0.81 -17.86 13.23
N VAL A 496 0.16 -18.90 13.77
CA VAL A 496 -1.22 -19.25 13.38
C VAL A 496 -2.15 -18.30 14.12
N SER A 497 -2.79 -17.39 13.39
CA SER A 497 -3.89 -16.59 13.92
C SER A 497 -4.97 -17.51 14.50
N ASP A 498 -5.47 -17.22 15.70
CA ASP A 498 -6.58 -18.00 16.27
C ASP A 498 -7.79 -17.95 15.33
N PRO A 499 -8.26 -19.09 14.81
CA PRO A 499 -9.39 -19.12 13.87
C PRO A 499 -10.71 -18.64 14.49
N ASN A 500 -10.79 -18.47 15.82
CA ASN A 500 -11.95 -17.94 16.53
C ASN A 500 -11.76 -16.49 17.00
N GLY A 501 -10.58 -15.89 16.81
CA GLY A 501 -10.33 -14.50 17.15
C GLY A 501 -11.03 -13.54 16.18
N PRO A 502 -11.42 -12.32 16.63
CA PRO A 502 -11.92 -11.27 15.74
C PRO A 502 -10.78 -10.81 14.81
N THR A 503 -10.69 -11.45 13.65
CA THR A 503 -9.61 -11.26 12.67
C THR A 503 -9.88 -10.06 11.77
N THR A 504 -9.90 -8.87 12.38
CA THR A 504 -9.69 -7.60 11.68
C THR A 504 -8.24 -7.56 11.19
N PHE A 505 -7.98 -8.19 10.05
CA PHE A 505 -6.68 -8.16 9.40
C PHE A 505 -6.38 -6.72 8.93
N ASP A 506 -5.41 -6.06 9.54
CA ASP A 506 -4.89 -4.82 8.97
C ASP A 506 -4.13 -5.16 7.67
N TYR A 507 -4.46 -4.44 6.59
CA TYR A 507 -3.81 -4.60 5.30
C TYR A 507 -3.16 -3.30 4.83
N PHE A 508 -1.91 -3.39 4.36
CA PHE A 508 -1.41 -2.43 3.39
C PHE A 508 -2.15 -2.68 2.07
N LYS A 509 -2.42 -1.61 1.35
CA LYS A 509 -3.01 -1.61 0.01
C LYS A 509 -1.88 -1.30 -0.97
N GLY A 510 -1.93 -1.86 -2.17
CA GLY A 510 -0.83 -1.81 -3.12
C GLY A 510 -1.27 -1.59 -4.55
N GLY A 511 -0.40 -0.95 -5.31
CA GLY A 511 -0.61 -0.55 -6.70
C GLY A 511 0.67 -0.63 -7.50
N PHE A 512 0.64 -1.31 -8.64
CA PHE A 512 1.81 -1.45 -9.50
C PHE A 512 2.20 -0.10 -10.11
N LEU A 513 3.50 0.10 -10.35
CA LEU A 513 3.95 1.26 -11.15
C LEU A 513 3.40 1.17 -12.58
N LEU A 514 3.07 2.33 -13.14
CA LEU A 514 2.35 2.43 -14.40
C LEU A 514 3.33 2.47 -15.60
N PRO A 515 2.98 1.82 -16.73
CA PRO A 515 3.73 1.93 -17.98
C PRO A 515 3.96 3.38 -18.38
N GLU A 516 5.09 3.67 -19.04
CA GLU A 516 5.44 5.03 -19.46
C GLU A 516 4.37 5.67 -20.36
N GLU A 517 3.82 4.91 -21.32
CA GLU A 517 2.73 5.35 -22.18
C GLU A 517 1.50 5.85 -21.39
N ILE A 518 1.21 5.22 -20.25
CA ILE A 518 0.07 5.56 -19.39
C ILE A 518 0.36 6.83 -18.60
N ARG A 519 1.57 6.97 -18.00
CA ARG A 519 2.01 8.21 -17.33
C ARG A 519 2.16 9.39 -18.30
N GLN A 520 2.21 9.12 -19.60
CA GLN A 520 2.28 10.12 -20.66
C GLN A 520 0.93 10.35 -21.37
N ALA A 521 -0.13 9.65 -20.97
CA ALA A 521 -1.49 9.85 -21.47
C ALA A 521 -2.19 11.01 -20.74
N GLU A 522 -3.07 11.71 -21.44
CA GLU A 522 -3.92 12.75 -20.86
C GLU A 522 -5.06 12.10 -20.05
N ILE A 523 -5.26 12.51 -18.79
CA ILE A 523 -6.40 12.05 -17.99
C ILE A 523 -7.62 12.88 -18.39
N ILE A 524 -8.63 12.23 -19.01
CA ILE A 524 -9.86 12.90 -19.42
C ILE A 524 -10.83 12.95 -18.24
N LEU A 525 -11.19 14.17 -17.84
CA LEU A 525 -12.33 14.44 -16.98
C LEU A 525 -13.43 15.13 -17.78
N ASN A 526 -14.64 14.57 -17.76
CA ASN A 526 -15.81 15.27 -18.26
C ASN A 526 -16.19 16.36 -17.23
N PRO A 527 -16.45 17.61 -17.67
CA PRO A 527 -16.82 18.68 -16.76
C PRO A 527 -18.15 18.34 -16.05
N GLN A 528 -18.16 18.46 -14.72
CA GLN A 528 -19.40 18.39 -13.96
C GLN A 528 -20.24 19.63 -14.27
N GLU A 529 -21.44 19.45 -14.84
CA GLU A 529 -22.41 20.53 -14.96
C GLU A 529 -22.75 21.04 -13.56
N PHE A 530 -22.35 22.27 -13.24
CA PHE A 530 -22.77 22.92 -12.02
C PHE A 530 -24.30 23.07 -12.07
N PRO A 531 -25.07 22.51 -11.10
CA PRO A 531 -26.48 22.80 -11.02
C PRO A 531 -26.61 24.30 -10.78
N VAL A 532 -27.11 25.02 -11.79
CA VAL A 532 -27.26 26.48 -11.73
C VAL A 532 -27.97 26.81 -10.43
N ARG A 533 -27.27 27.51 -9.54
CA ARG A 533 -27.79 27.92 -8.23
C ARG A 533 -29.08 28.68 -8.52
N ARG A 534 -30.23 28.03 -8.30
CA ARG A 534 -31.54 28.65 -8.52
C ARG A 534 -31.52 29.94 -7.72
N GLN A 535 -31.53 31.06 -8.43
CA GLN A 535 -31.86 32.33 -7.82
C GLN A 535 -33.27 32.11 -7.28
N PHE A 536 -33.38 32.06 -5.95
CA PHE A 536 -34.70 32.16 -5.33
C PHE A 536 -35.30 33.45 -5.88
N PRO A 537 -36.51 33.42 -6.46
CA PRO A 537 -37.20 34.65 -6.81
C PRO A 537 -37.21 35.52 -5.56
N SER A 538 -36.69 36.73 -5.66
CA SER A 538 -36.77 37.71 -4.57
C SER A 538 -38.24 37.81 -4.18
N GLU A 539 -38.55 37.58 -2.90
CA GLU A 539 -39.93 37.59 -2.42
C GLU A 539 -40.59 38.91 -2.82
N PRO A 540 -41.80 38.88 -3.41
CA PRO A 540 -42.48 40.12 -3.76
C PRO A 540 -42.82 40.85 -2.46
N THR A 541 -42.21 42.03 -2.26
CA THR A 541 -42.55 42.93 -1.17
C THR A 541 -44.03 43.25 -1.22
N SER A 542 -44.79 42.66 -0.30
CA SER A 542 -46.21 42.93 -0.10
C SER A 542 -46.37 44.00 0.97
N ASP A 543 -46.93 45.14 0.59
CA ASP A 543 -47.23 46.22 1.53
C ASP A 543 -48.20 45.74 2.63
N PRO A 544 -48.03 46.21 3.88
CA PRO A 544 -48.85 45.77 5.00
C PRO A 544 -50.30 46.24 4.85
N PRO A 545 -51.30 45.36 5.08
CA PRO A 545 -52.71 45.72 4.89
C PRO A 545 -53.20 46.69 5.96
N ALA A 546 -53.57 47.90 5.55
CA ALA A 546 -54.15 48.90 6.44
C ALA A 546 -55.51 48.45 6.98
N ARG A 547 -55.65 48.36 8.32
CA ARG A 547 -56.94 48.31 9.03
C ARG A 547 -56.90 49.26 10.22
N GLY A 548 -57.81 50.24 10.21
CA GLY A 548 -57.83 51.32 11.21
C GLY A 548 -58.58 50.97 12.50
N HIS A 549 -58.08 51.55 13.60
CA HIS A 549 -58.77 51.91 14.84
C HIS A 549 -59.87 50.99 15.43
N GLY A 550 -59.51 50.28 16.51
CA GLY A 550 -60.44 49.82 17.55
C GLY A 550 -59.79 49.93 18.93
N ARG A 551 -60.31 50.81 19.81
CA ARG A 551 -59.66 51.21 21.08
C ARG A 551 -60.27 50.51 22.30
N LYS A 552 -59.41 49.89 23.13
CA LYS A 552 -59.49 49.66 24.60
C LYS A 552 -58.21 48.90 25.01
N GLU A 553 -57.29 49.38 25.86
CA GLU A 553 -57.32 49.94 27.24
C GLU A 553 -57.32 48.88 28.36
N PHE A 554 -56.20 48.87 29.14
CA PHE A 554 -55.95 48.21 30.44
C PHE A 554 -56.02 46.66 30.48
N SER A 555 -55.28 45.92 31.32
CA SER A 555 -54.09 46.21 32.17
C SER A 555 -53.51 44.90 32.75
N SER A 556 -52.21 44.83 33.03
CA SER A 556 -51.64 43.90 34.04
C SER A 556 -52.15 44.30 35.45
N PRO A 557 -52.42 43.38 36.39
CA PRO A 557 -51.46 42.40 36.96
C PRO A 557 -52.00 40.94 36.90
N CYS A 558 -51.34 39.90 37.42
CA CYS A 558 -50.20 39.80 38.34
C CYS A 558 -49.07 38.92 37.78
#